data_AF-A0A382XV81-F1
#
_entry.id   AF-A0A382XV81-F1
#
_cell.length_a   1.000
_cell.length_b   1.000
_cell.length_c   1.000
_cell.angle_alpha   90.00
_cell.angle_beta   90.00
_cell.angle_gamma   90.00
#
_symmetry.space_group_name_H-M   'P 1'
#
loop_
_entity.id
_entity.type
_entity.pdbx_description
1 polymer ?
#
loop_
_entity_poly.entity_id
_entity_poly.type
_entity_poly.pdbx_seq_one_letter_code
_entity_poly.pdbx_strand_id
1 'polypeptide(L)' 'MAILKGKSAVVTGGGRGIGKAIARKLAEEGANVIVNDIGCEIDGTGYSKD' A
#
# COMPACT_ATOMS: atom_id res chain seq x y z
N MET A 1 12.66 14.49 1.51
CA MET A 1 11.59 15.40 1.04
C MET A 1 10.46 14.52 0.54
N ALA A 2 9.22 14.73 0.99
CA ALA A 2 8.07 13.94 0.54
C ALA A 2 7.67 14.35 -0.89
N ILE A 3 8.13 13.57 -1.89
CA ILE A 3 7.99 13.94 -3.32
C ILE A 3 6.59 13.72 -3.89
N LEU A 4 5.73 12.97 -3.18
CA LEU A 4 4.39 12.57 -3.64
C LEU A 4 3.26 13.27 -2.88
N LYS A 5 3.57 14.30 -2.10
CA LYS A 5 2.56 15.03 -1.32
C LYS A 5 1.39 15.50 -2.19
N GLY A 6 0.17 15.12 -1.79
CA GLY A 6 -1.07 15.48 -2.48
C GLY A 6 -1.37 14.66 -3.75
N LYS A 7 -0.56 13.64 -4.05
CA LYS A 7 -0.87 12.64 -5.08
C LYS A 7 -1.62 11.46 -4.47
N SER A 8 -2.43 10.81 -5.29
CA SER A 8 -3.09 9.55 -4.92
C SER A 8 -2.48 8.40 -5.72
N ALA A 9 -2.25 7.27 -5.07
CA ALA A 9 -1.70 6.06 -5.69
C ALA A 9 -2.56 4.85 -5.35
N VAL A 10 -2.82 4.00 -6.34
CA VAL A 10 -3.52 2.73 -6.16
C VAL A 10 -2.51 1.60 -6.31
N VAL A 11 -2.44 0.72 -5.31
CA VAL A 11 -1.56 -0.46 -5.34
C VAL A 11 -2.43 -1.72 -5.34
N THR A 12 -2.39 -2.45 -6.44
CA THR A 12 -2.98 -3.79 -6.54
C THR A 12 -1.98 -4.84 -6.04
N GLY A 13 -2.45 -5.86 -5.32
CA GLY A 13 -1.56 -6.83 -4.67
C GLY A 13 -0.75 -6.22 -3.51
N GLY A 14 -1.27 -5.17 -2.88
CA GLY A 14 -0.56 -4.39 -1.86
C GLY A 14 -0.57 -5.00 -0.44
N GLY A 15 -1.19 -6.17 -0.25
CA GLY A 15 -1.33 -6.77 1.08
C GLY A 15 -0.05 -7.40 1.62
N ARG A 16 0.87 -7.84 0.74
CA ARG A 16 2.11 -8.54 1.13
C ARG A 16 3.29 -8.27 0.19
N GLY A 17 4.45 -8.79 0.59
CA GLY A 17 5.66 -8.81 -0.23
C GLY A 17 6.03 -7.43 -0.80
N ILE A 18 6.31 -7.41 -2.11
CA ILE A 18 6.71 -6.20 -2.83
C ILE A 18 5.59 -5.16 -2.85
N GLY A 19 4.34 -5.57 -3.08
CA GLY A 19 3.21 -4.63 -3.12
C GLY A 19 3.05 -3.86 -1.80
N LYS A 20 3.20 -4.56 -0.65
CA LYS A 20 3.19 -3.92 0.67
C LYS A 20 4.35 -2.95 0.86
N ALA A 21 5.56 -3.33 0.45
CA ALA A 21 6.73 -2.45 0.54
C ALA A 21 6.54 -1.18 -0.31
N ILE A 22 5.99 -1.32 -1.52
CA ILE A 22 5.67 -0.20 -2.40
C ILE A 22 4.61 0.71 -1.76
N ALA A 23 3.49 0.15 -1.29
CA ALA A 23 2.42 0.92 -0.65
C ALA A 23 2.94 1.76 0.53
N ARG A 24 3.79 1.16 1.38
CA ARG A 24 4.44 1.86 2.49
C ARG A 24 5.36 2.97 2.01
N LYS A 25 6.22 2.69 1.03
CA LYS A 25 7.15 3.69 0.51
C LYS A 25 6.43 4.88 -0.12
N LEU A 26 5.34 4.64 -0.85
CA LEU A 26 4.50 5.71 -1.41
C LEU A 26 3.87 6.58 -0.32
N ALA A 27 3.37 5.96 0.75
CA ALA A 27 2.82 6.68 1.90
C ALA A 27 3.89 7.51 2.64
N GLU A 28 5.11 6.95 2.83
CA GLU A 28 6.26 7.68 3.40
C GLU A 28 6.66 8.90 2.56
N GLU A 29 6.50 8.82 1.24
CA GLU A 29 6.72 9.94 0.32
C GLU A 29 5.52 10.92 0.25
N GLY A 30 4.48 10.70 1.05
CA GLY A 30 3.35 11.62 1.24
C GLY A 30 2.15 11.42 0.32
N ALA A 31 2.07 10.29 -0.39
CA ALA A 31 0.90 9.96 -1.20
C ALA A 31 -0.29 9.52 -0.33
N ASN A 32 -1.51 9.78 -0.81
CA ASN A 32 -2.71 9.07 -0.35
C ASN A 32 -2.74 7.71 -1.05
N VAL A 33 -2.62 6.62 -0.30
CA VAL A 33 -2.48 5.28 -0.88
C VAL A 33 -3.73 4.44 -0.67
N ILE A 34 -4.28 3.91 -1.76
CA ILE A 34 -5.33 2.89 -1.74
C ILE A 34 -4.65 1.54 -1.95
N VAL A 35 -4.85 0.64 -1.00
CA VAL A 35 -4.36 -0.75 -1.07
C VAL A 35 -5.52 -1.65 -1.46
N ASN A 36 -5.35 -2.41 -2.54
CA ASN A 36 -6.31 -3.41 -2.99
C ASN A 36 -5.64 -4.78 -3.09
N ASP A 37 -6.04 -5.71 -2.23
CA ASP A 37 -5.58 -7.09 -2.20
C ASP A 37 -6.71 -7.98 -1.68
N ILE A 38 -6.72 -9.25 -2.09
CA ILE A 38 -7.77 -10.22 -1.71
C ILE A 38 -7.60 -10.65 -0.24
N GLY A 39 -6.42 -10.44 0.35
CA GLY A 39 -6.11 -10.84 1.73
C GLY A 39 -5.56 -9.73 2.62
N CYS A 40 -5.78 -8.45 2.30
CA CYS A 40 -5.39 -7.35 3.19
C CYS A 40 -6.55 -6.87 4.07
N GLU A 41 -6.26 -6.68 5.34
CA GLU A 41 -7.06 -5.93 6.30
C GLU A 41 -6.94 -4.42 6.05
N ILE A 42 -7.86 -3.64 6.64
CA ILE A 42 -7.92 -2.17 6.51
C ILE A 42 -6.61 -1.47 6.91
N ASP A 43 -5.85 -2.05 7.83
CA ASP A 43 -4.57 -1.53 8.30
C ASP A 43 -3.36 -1.99 7.43
N GLY A 44 -3.62 -2.70 6.33
CA GLY A 44 -2.59 -3.29 5.47
C GLY A 44 -1.86 -4.49 6.10
N THR A 45 -2.38 -5.02 7.20
CA THR A 45 -2.05 -6.37 7.67
C THR A 45 -2.89 -7.40 6.90
N GLY A 46 -2.72 -8.69 7.17
CA GLY A 46 -3.41 -9.75 6.44
C GLY A 46 -2.51 -10.53 5.48
N TYR A 47 -2.77 -11.83 5.44
CA TYR A 47 -2.18 -12.81 4.53
C TYR A 47 -3.33 -13.71 4.08
N SER A 48 -3.35 -14.12 2.81
CA SER A 48 -4.19 -15.27 2.43
C SER A 48 -3.73 -16.46 3.27
N LYS A 49 -4.66 -17.17 3.91
CA LYS A 49 -4.38 -18.35 4.74
C LYS A 49 -4.24 -19.64 3.90
N ASP A 50 -3.92 -19.48 2.63
CA ASP A 50 -3.81 -20.54 1.64
C ASP A 50 -2.38 -20.61 1.10
#